data_AF-T0XWM5-F1
#
_entry.id   AF-T0XWM5-F1
#
_cell.length_a   1.000
_cell.length_b   1.000
_cell.length_c   1.000
_cell.angle_alpha   90.00
_cell.angle_beta   90.00
_cell.angle_gamma   90.00
#
_symmetry.space_group_name_H-M   'P 1'
#
loop_
_entity.id
_entity.type
_entity.pdbx_description
1 polymer ?
#
loop_
_entity_poly.entity_id
_entity_poly.type
_entity_poly.pdbx_seq_one_letter_code
_entity_poly.pdbx_strand_id
1 'polypeptide(L)'
;PWLWMGTGRRPPDSFVEGSPCCSPPIPSTFGRLAELNTVEAFAAALYLVGAPGRAAEILAGFRGGTTFLELNRERLTAYRAAATSDEVRAVERRLFGGPVTR
;
A
#
# COMPACT_ATOMS: atom_id res chain seq x y z
N PRO A 1 -27.18 -7.26 28.90
CA PRO A 1 -27.83 -7.16 30.23
C PRO A 1 -28.90 -6.06 30.22
N TRP A 2 -30.14 -6.48 30.37
CA TRP A 2 -31.34 -5.66 30.44
C TRP A 2 -31.36 -4.92 31.78
N LEU A 3 -31.38 -3.58 31.76
CA LEU A 3 -31.77 -2.71 32.89
C LEU A 3 -31.71 -1.24 32.46
N TRP A 4 -32.77 -0.72 31.85
CA TRP A 4 -33.04 0.73 31.76
C TRP A 4 -34.55 0.95 31.81
N MET A 5 -35.08 1.10 33.02
CA MET A 5 -36.34 1.82 33.26
C MET A 5 -36.03 3.00 34.18
N GLY A 6 -36.46 4.19 33.76
CA GLY A 6 -36.70 5.32 34.65
C GLY A 6 -35.49 6.22 34.92
N THR A 7 -35.34 7.29 34.16
CA THR A 7 -35.41 8.68 34.63
C THR A 7 -35.19 9.62 33.45
N GLY A 8 -36.04 10.65 33.39
CA GLY A 8 -36.21 11.50 32.23
C GLY A 8 -35.06 12.47 31.99
N ARG A 9 -34.54 12.45 30.77
CA ARG A 9 -34.07 13.62 30.00
C ARG A 9 -33.77 13.11 28.59
N ARG A 10 -34.52 13.58 27.59
CA ARG A 10 -34.06 13.45 26.19
C ARG A 10 -32.83 14.36 26.03
N PRO A 11 -31.66 13.86 25.60
CA PRO A 11 -30.63 14.75 25.10
C PRO A 11 -31.11 15.42 23.79
N PRO A 12 -30.70 16.67 23.50
CA PRO A 12 -31.06 17.35 22.26
C PRO A 12 -30.45 16.66 21.02
N ASP A 13 -31.11 16.81 19.87
CA ASP A 13 -30.87 16.16 18.57
C ASP A 13 -29.50 16.47 17.91
N SER A 14 -28.41 16.26 18.62
CA SER A 14 -27.05 16.33 18.05
C SER A 14 -26.07 15.55 18.91
N PHE A 15 -26.17 14.23 18.85
CA PHE A 15 -25.04 13.36 19.14
C PHE A 15 -24.85 12.43 17.97
N VAL A 16 -23.69 12.58 17.32
CA VAL A 16 -23.24 11.80 16.17
C VAL A 16 -23.24 10.32 16.56
N GLU A 17 -24.21 9.58 16.03
CA GLU A 17 -24.24 8.13 16.09
C GLU A 17 -23.04 7.61 15.30
N GLY A 18 -22.24 6.76 15.94
CA GLY A 18 -20.93 6.33 15.49
C GLY A 18 -20.91 5.89 14.03
N SER A 19 -20.07 6.55 13.23
CA SER A 19 -19.68 6.04 11.92
C SER A 19 -19.12 4.62 12.08
N PRO A 20 -19.68 3.61 11.41
CA PRO A 20 -19.10 2.28 11.42
C PRO A 20 -17.77 2.37 10.68
N CYS A 21 -16.68 2.15 11.40
CA CYS A 21 -15.30 2.27 10.93
C CYS A 21 -14.89 1.19 9.92
N CYS A 22 -15.82 0.40 9.39
CA CYS A 22 -15.54 -0.58 8.35
C CYS A 22 -15.78 0.03 6.99
N SER A 23 -14.82 0.82 6.50
CA SER A 23 -14.63 0.95 5.06
C SER A 23 -14.49 -0.47 4.47
N PRO A 24 -15.09 -0.79 3.31
CA PRO A 24 -14.78 -2.05 2.63
C PRO A 24 -13.26 -2.14 2.43
N PRO A 25 -12.66 -3.35 2.41
CA PRO A 25 -11.26 -3.48 2.04
C PRO A 25 -11.10 -2.83 0.68
N ILE A 26 -10.46 -1.67 0.65
CA ILE A 26 -10.06 -1.00 -0.58
C ILE A 26 -9.34 -2.09 -1.39
N PRO A 27 -9.82 -2.41 -2.60
CA PRO A 27 -9.12 -3.37 -3.43
C PRO A 27 -7.70 -2.86 -3.55
N SER A 28 -6.75 -3.70 -3.10
CA SER A 28 -5.31 -3.51 -3.17
C SER A 28 -4.99 -2.61 -4.35
N THR A 29 -4.45 -1.42 -4.07
CA THR A 29 -4.24 -0.31 -4.99
C THR A 29 -3.41 -0.74 -6.21
N PHE A 30 -4.00 -1.51 -7.11
CA PHE A 30 -3.41 -1.93 -8.34
C PHE A 30 -3.56 -0.76 -9.30
N GLY A 31 -2.49 0.02 -9.45
CA GLY A 31 -2.36 1.00 -10.53
C GLY A 31 -2.27 2.47 -10.13
N ARG A 32 -2.29 2.84 -8.84
CA ARG A 32 -1.87 4.19 -8.45
C ARG A 32 -0.34 4.19 -8.33
N LEU A 33 0.32 5.01 -9.15
CA LEU A 33 1.76 5.19 -9.07
C LEU A 33 2.17 5.50 -7.61
N ALA A 34 3.11 4.72 -7.08
CA ALA A 34 3.72 4.85 -5.75
C ALA A 34 2.88 4.45 -4.52
N GLU A 35 1.71 3.83 -4.66
CA GLU A 35 1.00 3.22 -3.53
C GLU A 35 1.28 1.71 -3.48
N LEU A 36 2.26 1.31 -2.67
CA LEU A 36 2.52 -0.09 -2.33
C LEU A 36 1.83 -0.43 -1.02
N ASN A 37 1.17 -1.58 -0.95
CA ASN A 37 0.78 -2.13 0.34
C ASN A 37 2.02 -2.59 1.14
N THR A 38 1.85 -2.87 2.44
CA THR A 38 2.98 -3.23 3.32
C THR A 38 3.77 -4.45 2.84
N VAL A 39 3.10 -5.47 2.29
CA VAL A 39 3.77 -6.68 1.82
C VAL A 39 4.55 -6.43 0.53
N GLU A 40 4.01 -5.63 -0.38
CA GLU A 40 4.67 -5.22 -1.62
C GLU A 40 5.91 -4.36 -1.34
N ALA A 41 5.79 -3.41 -0.41
CA ALA A 41 6.93 -2.60 0.03
C ALA A 41 8.03 -3.46 0.64
N PHE A 42 7.67 -4.45 1.47
CA PHE A 42 8.63 -5.36 2.08
C PHE A 42 9.28 -6.29 1.04
N ALA A 43 8.49 -6.83 0.10
CA ALA A 43 9.01 -7.65 -0.99
C ALA A 43 9.92 -6.85 -1.94
N ALA A 44 9.59 -5.59 -2.23
CA ALA A 44 10.44 -4.67 -2.99
C ALA A 44 11.78 -4.43 -2.26
N ALA A 45 11.75 -4.19 -0.94
CA ALA A 45 12.96 -4.05 -0.14
C ALA A 45 13.83 -5.31 -0.20
N LEU A 46 13.24 -6.50 -0.08
CA LEU A 46 13.94 -7.78 -0.21
C LEU A 46 14.55 -7.96 -1.61
N TYR A 47 13.86 -7.53 -2.65
CA TYR A 47 14.38 -7.56 -4.01
C TYR A 47 15.61 -6.64 -4.16
N LEU A 48 15.54 -5.42 -3.61
CA LEU A 48 16.63 -4.43 -3.68
C LEU A 48 17.91 -4.93 -2.97
N VAL A 49 17.77 -5.58 -1.81
CA VAL A 49 18.92 -6.16 -1.09
C VAL A 49 19.43 -7.47 -1.71
N GLY A 50 18.87 -7.92 -2.84
CA GLY A 50 19.35 -9.08 -3.59
C GLY A 50 18.78 -10.42 -3.14
N ALA A 51 17.62 -10.44 -2.48
CA ALA A 51 16.90 -11.65 -2.07
C ALA A 51 15.56 -11.82 -2.82
N PRO A 52 15.56 -11.93 -4.17
CA PRO A 52 14.32 -12.01 -4.96
C PRO A 52 13.50 -13.28 -4.67
N GLY A 53 14.15 -14.39 -4.29
CA GLY A 53 13.46 -15.62 -3.90
C GLY A 53 12.57 -15.44 -2.66
N ARG A 54 13.10 -14.78 -1.63
CA ARG A 54 12.33 -14.45 -0.42
C ARG A 54 11.20 -13.46 -0.70
N ALA A 55 11.42 -12.51 -1.61
CA ALA A 55 10.37 -11.60 -2.04
C ALA A 55 9.19 -12.38 -2.68
N ALA A 56 9.49 -13.38 -3.53
CA ALA A 56 8.49 -14.23 -4.15
C ALA A 56 7.77 -15.13 -3.13
N GLU A 57 8.49 -15.72 -2.18
CA GLU A 57 7.91 -16.55 -1.11
C GLU A 57 6.90 -15.76 -0.26
N ILE A 58 7.24 -14.53 0.13
CA ILE A 58 6.35 -13.68 0.91
C ILE A 58 5.10 -13.31 0.12
N LEU A 59 5.26 -13.00 -1.17
CA LEU A 59 4.15 -12.61 -2.04
C LEU A 59 3.25 -13.78 -2.46
N ALA A 60 3.75 -15.03 -2.38
CA ALA A 60 2.98 -16.23 -2.74
C ALA A 60 1.71 -16.42 -1.90
N GLY A 61 1.68 -15.91 -0.67
CA GLY A 61 0.51 -15.95 0.20
C GLY A 61 -0.55 -14.87 -0.07
N PHE A 62 -0.27 -13.91 -0.96
CA PHE A 62 -1.11 -12.73 -1.17
C PHE A 62 -1.73 -12.73 -2.56
N ARG A 63 -3.01 -12.32 -2.66
CA ARG A 63 -3.70 -12.20 -3.94
C ARG A 63 -2.99 -11.19 -4.84
N GLY A 64 -2.53 -11.64 -6.01
CA GLY A 64 -1.83 -10.79 -7.00
C GLY A 64 -0.35 -10.53 -6.70
N GLY A 65 0.22 -11.13 -5.65
CA GLY A 65 1.60 -10.88 -5.25
C GLY A 65 2.65 -11.32 -6.28
N THR A 66 2.43 -12.45 -6.98
CA THR A 66 3.36 -12.91 -8.03
C THR A 66 3.43 -11.92 -9.20
N THR A 67 2.28 -11.35 -9.58
CA THR A 67 2.17 -10.33 -10.64
C THR A 67 2.88 -9.02 -10.27
N PHE A 68 3.00 -8.67 -8.99
CA PHE A 68 3.71 -7.46 -8.55
C PHE A 68 5.18 -7.44 -9.00
N LEU A 69 5.90 -8.55 -8.79
CA LEU A 69 7.32 -8.66 -9.16
C LEU A 69 7.50 -8.62 -10.68
N GLU A 70 6.57 -9.24 -11.42
CA GLU A 70 6.59 -9.24 -12.88
C GLU A 70 6.39 -7.83 -13.45
N LEU A 71 5.36 -7.12 -12.98
CA LEU A 71 5.04 -5.76 -13.42
C LEU A 71 6.14 -4.75 -13.08
N ASN A 72 6.82 -4.94 -11.94
CA ASN A 72 7.82 -4.00 -11.45
C ASN A 72 9.27 -4.46 -11.70
N ARG A 73 9.49 -5.56 -12.43
CA ARG A 73 10.83 -6.16 -12.60
C ARG A 73 11.86 -5.18 -13.14
N GLU A 74 11.51 -4.42 -14.18
CA GLU A 74 12.41 -3.42 -14.77
C GLU A 74 12.73 -2.32 -13.76
N ARG A 75 11.71 -1.80 -13.07
CA ARG A 75 11.84 -0.74 -12.07
C ARG A 75 12.74 -1.17 -10.92
N LEU A 76 12.45 -2.33 -10.34
CA LEU A 76 13.23 -2.90 -9.24
C LEU A 76 14.68 -3.20 -9.64
N THR A 77 14.90 -3.65 -10.87
CA THR A 77 16.24 -3.87 -11.41
C THR A 77 17.01 -2.55 -11.59
N ALA A 78 16.34 -1.50 -12.09
CA ALA A 78 16.94 -0.18 -12.22
C ALA A 78 17.29 0.43 -10.85
N TYR A 79 16.41 0.32 -9.85
CA TYR A 79 16.69 0.77 -8.50
C TYR A 79 17.82 -0.02 -7.83
N ARG A 80 17.89 -1.34 -8.06
CA ARG A 80 18.97 -2.18 -7.52
C ARG A 80 20.34 -1.85 -8.13
N ALA A 81 20.37 -1.38 -9.37
CA ALA A 81 21.60 -0.96 -10.04
C ALA A 81 22.12 0.40 -9.56
N ALA A 82 21.27 1.21 -8.92
CA ALA A 82 21.65 2.50 -8.37
C ALA A 82 22.36 2.33 -7.02
N ALA A 83 23.62 2.76 -6.94
CA ALA A 83 24.46 2.70 -5.74
C ALA A 83 24.45 4.01 -4.96
N THR A 84 24.09 5.12 -5.60
CA THR A 84 24.11 6.46 -5.00
C THR A 84 22.71 7.08 -4.98
N SER A 85 22.50 8.04 -4.07
CA SER A 85 21.23 8.79 -4.00
C SER A 85 20.93 9.55 -5.29
N ASP A 86 21.96 10.02 -6.00
CA ASP A 86 21.78 10.75 -7.27
C ASP A 86 21.33 9.82 -8.39
N GLU A 87 21.86 8.60 -8.44
CA GLU A 87 21.42 7.55 -9.37
C GLU A 87 19.98 7.13 -9.08
N VAL A 88 19.60 6.97 -7.81
CA VAL A 88 18.21 6.66 -7.42
C VAL A 88 17.26 7.74 -7.93
N ARG A 89 17.61 9.02 -7.75
CA ARG A 89 16.82 10.16 -8.26
C ARG A 89 16.78 10.20 -9.80
N ALA A 90 17.85 9.81 -10.48
CA ALA A 90 17.89 9.73 -11.93
C ALA A 90 16.97 8.61 -12.45
N VAL A 91 16.99 7.44 -11.81
CA VAL A 91 16.06 6.34 -12.08
C VAL A 91 14.62 6.79 -11.83
N GLU A 92 14.35 7.47 -10.73
CA GLU A 92 13.02 7.99 -10.41
C GLU A 92 12.51 8.96 -11.49
N ARG A 93 13.32 9.94 -11.90
CA ARG A 93 12.98 10.85 -13.01
C ARG A 93 12.74 10.11 -14.32
N ARG A 94 13.53 9.08 -14.63
CA ARG A 94 13.35 8.27 -15.85
C ARG A 94 12.04 7.48 -15.81
N LEU A 95 11.68 6.92 -14.65
CA LEU A 95 10.50 6.06 -14.49
C LEU A 95 9.20 6.84 -14.30
N PHE A 96 9.29 8.07 -13.78
CA PHE A 96 8.13 8.86 -13.33
C PHE A 96 8.07 10.28 -13.91
N GLY A 97 9.06 10.72 -14.68
CA GLY A 97 9.15 12.08 -15.24
C GLY A 97 8.18 12.40 -16.40
N GLY A 98 7.11 11.62 -16.56
CA GLY A 98 5.98 12.01 -17.43
C GLY A 98 5.16 13.15 -16.78
N PRO A 99 4.36 13.90 -17.54
CA PRO A 99 3.51 14.92 -16.97
C PRO A 99 2.58 14.29 -15.93
N VAL A 100 2.67 14.74 -14.68
CA VAL A 100 1.72 14.42 -13.61
C VAL A 100 0.43 15.15 -13.95
N THR A 101 -0.45 14.54 -14.75
CA THR A 101 -1.81 15.04 -14.92
C THR A 101 -2.54 14.90 -13.59
N ARG A 102 -2.84 16.06 -13.00
CA ARG A 102 -3.53 16.22 -11.72
C ARG A 102 -5.03 16.06 -11.89
#